data_AF-A0A7V7T229-F1
#
_entry.id   AF-A0A7V7T229-F1
#
_cell.length_a   1.000
_cell.length_b   1.000
_cell.length_c   1.000
_cell.angle_alpha   90.00
_cell.angle_beta   90.00
_cell.angle_gamma   90.00
#
_symmetry.space_group_name_H-M   'P 1'
#
loop_
_entity.id
_entity.type
_entity.pdbx_description
1 polymer ?
#
loop_
_entity_poly.entity_id
_entity_poly.type
_entity_poly.pdbx_seq_one_letter_code
_entity_poly.pdbx_strand_id
1 'polypeptide(L)'
;MQTNKINKIDGGTETINKIYTSSTEILDYEDLSIQHLIKSRAWMKLNEYEKIGAAYQYVRDEVKFGYNKSDDIPASQVLSDGYGQCNTKGNLLMALLRGLGISCRFHGFTIDQKLQKGAIPSYIFWLAPKYIIHSWVEVYHQGRWINLEGFILDQPYLSAIQAKFPSEKDSFCGYGVATKCLSNPKVDWEGKDTYIQKEGIHDDYGIYDSPDDFYSEVGTNLSGIKKWLYERLMRHLINWNVSRLRKKII
;
A
#
# COMPACT_ATOMS: atom_id res chain seq x y z
N MET A 1 8.60 -24.87 -13.91
CA MET A 1 8.53 -24.50 -15.34
C MET A 1 7.11 -24.00 -15.60
N GLN A 2 6.87 -22.71 -15.45
CA GLN A 2 5.59 -22.08 -15.79
C GLN A 2 5.88 -20.66 -16.28
N THR A 3 5.93 -20.60 -17.62
CA THR A 3 5.62 -19.48 -18.52
C THR A 3 5.75 -18.06 -17.98
N ASN A 4 6.90 -17.44 -18.28
CA ASN A 4 7.03 -16.01 -18.49
C ASN A 4 5.98 -15.54 -19.51
N LYS A 5 4.90 -14.88 -19.05
CA LYS A 5 4.08 -14.03 -19.92
C LYS A 5 4.84 -12.73 -20.16
N ILE A 6 5.85 -12.77 -21.03
CA ILE A 6 6.28 -11.57 -21.75
C ILE A 6 5.28 -11.39 -22.87
N ASN A 7 4.14 -10.76 -22.56
CA ASN A 7 3.27 -10.23 -23.60
C ASN A 7 3.94 -8.99 -24.17
N LYS A 8 4.80 -9.20 -25.18
CA LYS A 8 5.05 -8.20 -26.21
C LYS A 8 3.73 -7.99 -26.94
N ILE A 9 2.98 -6.98 -26.52
CA ILE A 9 1.90 -6.42 -27.33
C ILE A 9 2.58 -5.30 -28.12
N ASP A 10 2.56 -5.39 -29.45
CA ASP A 10 3.03 -4.37 -30.40
C ASP A 10 2.13 -3.12 -30.40
N GLY A 11 1.79 -2.60 -29.22
CA GLY A 11 1.27 -1.26 -29.02
C GLY A 11 2.46 -0.35 -28.75
N GLY A 12 2.64 0.70 -29.55
CA GLY A 12 3.71 1.67 -29.35
C GLY A 12 3.74 2.21 -27.91
N THR A 13 4.87 2.80 -27.52
CA THR A 13 5.11 3.35 -26.16
C THR A 13 3.94 4.19 -25.61
N GLU A 14 3.18 4.86 -26.50
CA GLU A 14 1.97 5.61 -26.16
C GLU A 14 0.81 4.74 -25.64
N THR A 15 0.57 3.56 -26.21
CA THR A 15 -0.50 2.64 -25.77
C THR A 15 -0.18 2.05 -24.39
N ILE A 16 1.08 1.70 -24.15
CA ILE A 16 1.54 1.18 -22.85
C ILE A 16 1.42 2.27 -21.77
N ASN A 17 1.82 3.51 -22.06
CA ASN A 17 1.65 4.64 -21.14
C ASN A 17 0.18 4.93 -20.83
N LYS A 18 -0.71 4.78 -21.82
CA LYS A 18 -2.16 4.96 -21.62
C LYS A 18 -2.73 3.95 -20.63
N ILE A 19 -2.31 2.68 -20.69
CA ILE A 19 -2.76 1.63 -19.75
C ILE A 19 -2.34 1.99 -18.32
N TYR A 20 -1.07 2.34 -18.11
CA TYR A 20 -0.53 2.64 -16.78
C TYR A 20 -0.93 4.01 -16.20
N THR A 21 -1.76 4.76 -16.91
CA THR A 21 -2.32 6.04 -16.47
C THR A 21 -3.85 6.06 -16.50
N SER A 22 -4.52 4.97 -16.90
CA SER A 22 -5.99 4.92 -17.02
C SER A 22 -6.68 4.78 -15.67
N SER A 23 -7.86 5.41 -15.55
CA SER A 23 -8.78 5.24 -14.41
C SER A 23 -9.42 3.85 -14.43
N THR A 24 -9.79 3.34 -13.27
CA THR A 24 -10.55 2.08 -13.10
C THR A 24 -11.60 2.26 -12.00
N GLU A 25 -12.34 1.20 -11.63
CA GLU A 25 -13.32 1.29 -10.53
C GLU A 25 -12.62 1.51 -9.18
N ILE A 26 -11.46 0.88 -8.96
CA ILE A 26 -10.66 1.06 -7.75
C ILE A 26 -9.76 2.29 -7.84
N LEU A 27 -9.15 2.53 -9.01
CA LEU A 27 -8.26 3.67 -9.25
C LEU A 27 -9.04 4.86 -9.83
N ASP A 28 -10.12 5.22 -9.14
CA ASP A 28 -11.12 6.21 -9.53
C ASP A 28 -10.62 7.66 -9.41
N TYR A 29 -9.45 7.97 -9.98
CA TYR A 29 -8.83 9.29 -9.83
C TYR A 29 -9.65 10.43 -10.43
N GLU A 30 -10.61 10.13 -11.32
CA GLU A 30 -11.55 11.10 -11.87
C GLU A 30 -12.59 11.58 -10.85
N ASP A 31 -12.71 10.91 -9.70
CA ASP A 31 -13.55 11.36 -8.59
C ASP A 31 -13.17 12.77 -8.13
N LEU A 32 -14.19 13.57 -7.82
CA LEU A 32 -14.03 14.98 -7.47
C LEU A 32 -13.14 15.19 -6.23
N SER A 33 -13.16 14.26 -5.26
CA SER A 33 -12.35 14.36 -4.05
C SER A 33 -10.85 14.19 -4.35
N ILE A 34 -10.51 13.25 -5.22
CA ILE A 34 -9.12 13.00 -5.66
C ILE A 34 -8.62 14.19 -6.49
N GLN A 35 -9.41 14.64 -7.47
CA GLN A 35 -9.09 15.82 -8.28
C GLN A 35 -8.95 17.09 -7.43
N HIS A 36 -9.81 17.25 -6.43
CA HIS A 36 -9.71 18.37 -5.49
C HIS A 36 -8.41 18.33 -4.68
N LEU A 37 -7.99 17.17 -4.19
CA LEU A 37 -6.72 17.02 -3.49
C LEU A 37 -5.54 17.39 -4.40
N ILE A 38 -5.48 16.82 -5.61
CA ILE A 38 -4.41 17.11 -6.60
C ILE A 38 -4.33 18.61 -6.90
N LYS A 39 -5.49 19.24 -7.15
CA LYS A 39 -5.57 20.67 -7.48
C LYS A 39 -5.20 21.56 -6.29
N SER A 40 -5.74 21.28 -5.10
CA SER A 40 -5.51 22.09 -3.90
C SER A 40 -4.04 22.06 -3.45
N ARG A 41 -3.35 20.94 -3.66
CA ARG A 41 -1.91 20.80 -3.40
C ARG A 41 -1.01 21.35 -4.51
N ALA A 42 -1.60 21.79 -5.63
CA ALA A 42 -0.89 22.30 -6.81
C ALA A 42 0.17 21.33 -7.39
N TRP A 43 0.00 20.02 -7.19
CA TRP A 43 0.98 19.00 -7.62
C TRP A 43 1.18 18.94 -9.12
N MET A 44 0.21 19.38 -9.93
CA MET A 44 0.37 19.46 -11.38
C MET A 44 1.47 20.43 -11.83
N LYS A 45 1.89 21.37 -10.98
CA LYS A 45 2.97 22.32 -11.26
C LYS A 45 4.37 21.78 -10.96
N LEU A 46 4.44 20.65 -10.26
CA LEU A 46 5.69 20.01 -9.88
C LEU A 46 6.31 19.24 -11.06
N ASN A 47 7.63 19.04 -11.03
CA ASN A 47 8.27 18.13 -11.96
C ASN A 47 7.94 16.66 -11.63
N GLU A 48 8.31 15.72 -12.50
CA GLU A 48 7.98 14.30 -12.35
C GLU A 48 8.44 13.70 -11.00
N TYR A 49 9.68 13.96 -10.60
CA TYR A 49 10.25 13.46 -9.34
C TYR A 49 9.48 13.99 -8.12
N GLU A 50 9.15 15.29 -8.15
CA GLU A 50 8.41 15.97 -7.09
C GLU A 50 6.94 15.53 -7.04
N LYS A 51 6.29 15.27 -8.18
CA LYS A 51 4.93 14.69 -8.25
C LYS A 51 4.86 13.35 -7.54
N ILE A 52 5.80 12.44 -7.87
CA ILE A 52 5.89 11.11 -7.25
C ILE A 52 6.11 11.26 -5.75
N GLY A 53 7.08 12.07 -5.36
CA GLY A 53 7.41 12.31 -3.95
C GLY A 53 6.25 12.88 -3.15
N ALA A 54 5.52 13.85 -3.71
CA ALA A 54 4.42 14.49 -3.03
C ALA A 54 3.22 13.56 -2.84
N ALA A 55 2.85 12.78 -3.86
CA ALA A 55 1.81 11.76 -3.74
C ALA A 55 2.21 10.65 -2.75
N TYR A 56 3.45 10.16 -2.85
CA TYR A 56 4.02 9.14 -1.97
C TYR A 56 4.02 9.59 -0.50
N GLN A 57 4.53 10.80 -0.22
CA GLN A 57 4.61 11.33 1.14
C GLN A 57 3.22 11.59 1.72
N TYR A 58 2.29 12.12 0.92
CA TYR A 58 0.90 12.30 1.35
C TYR A 58 0.28 10.97 1.80
N VAL A 59 0.37 9.95 0.95
CA VAL A 59 -0.17 8.63 1.29
C VAL A 59 0.56 8.04 2.50
N ARG A 60 1.88 8.19 2.60
CA ARG A 60 2.62 7.67 3.75
C ARG A 60 2.18 8.30 5.06
N ASP A 61 2.24 9.62 5.14
CA ASP A 61 2.23 10.35 6.41
C ASP A 61 0.89 11.03 6.74
N GLU A 62 0.10 11.42 5.74
CA GLU A 62 -1.21 12.05 5.97
C GLU A 62 -2.36 11.02 6.01
N VAL A 63 -2.22 9.89 5.32
CA VAL A 63 -3.17 8.77 5.38
C VAL A 63 -2.66 7.75 6.41
N LYS A 64 -3.35 7.65 7.55
CA LYS A 64 -2.87 6.85 8.68
C LYS A 64 -2.81 5.36 8.34
N PHE A 65 -1.84 4.64 8.89
CA PHE A 65 -1.89 3.17 8.89
C PHE A 65 -3.12 2.69 9.68
N GLY A 66 -3.92 1.84 9.05
CA GLY A 66 -5.18 1.30 9.58
C GLY A 66 -5.79 0.27 8.63
N TYR A 67 -6.93 -0.29 9.00
CA TYR A 67 -7.54 -1.45 8.35
C TYR A 67 -8.94 -1.07 7.85
N ASN A 68 -9.11 -0.95 6.53
CA ASN A 68 -10.38 -0.63 5.90
C ASN A 68 -11.34 -1.83 5.91
N LYS A 69 -12.56 -1.60 5.41
CA LYS A 69 -13.61 -2.63 5.31
C LYS A 69 -13.25 -3.78 4.36
N SER A 70 -12.51 -3.48 3.28
CA SER A 70 -12.08 -4.44 2.26
C SER A 70 -10.87 -3.91 1.52
N ASP A 71 -10.16 -4.78 0.79
CA ASP A 71 -8.96 -4.45 0.01
C ASP A 71 -9.29 -3.79 -1.34
N ASP A 72 -10.46 -4.11 -1.89
CA ASP A 72 -10.98 -3.73 -3.21
C ASP A 72 -11.84 -2.45 -3.18
N ILE A 73 -11.64 -1.57 -2.20
CA ILE A 73 -12.39 -0.30 -2.12
C ILE A 73 -11.78 0.78 -3.03
N PRO A 74 -12.61 1.69 -3.59
CA PRO A 74 -12.13 2.79 -4.40
C PRO A 74 -11.16 3.72 -3.67
N ALA A 75 -10.21 4.31 -4.40
CA ALA A 75 -9.24 5.26 -3.88
C ALA A 75 -9.91 6.48 -3.24
N SER A 76 -10.99 6.99 -3.82
CA SER A 76 -11.82 8.06 -3.23
C SER A 76 -12.35 7.70 -1.83
N GLN A 77 -12.76 6.43 -1.62
CA GLN A 77 -13.18 5.95 -0.30
C GLN A 77 -12.00 5.89 0.67
N VAL A 78 -10.82 5.46 0.23
CA VAL A 78 -9.61 5.44 1.08
C VAL A 78 -9.23 6.86 1.51
N LEU A 79 -9.32 7.82 0.58
CA LEU A 79 -9.12 9.25 0.86
C LEU A 79 -10.13 9.74 1.90
N SER A 80 -11.41 9.40 1.75
CA SER A 80 -12.47 9.77 2.69
C SER A 80 -12.28 9.14 4.08
N ASP A 81 -11.87 7.88 4.13
CA ASP A 81 -11.59 7.16 5.39
C ASP A 81 -10.42 7.81 6.15
N GLY A 82 -9.43 8.36 5.44
CA GLY A 82 -8.23 8.99 6.03
C GLY A 82 -7.26 7.99 6.67
N TYR A 83 -7.43 6.71 6.39
CA TYR A 83 -6.52 5.64 6.80
C TYR A 83 -6.58 4.46 5.82
N GLY A 84 -5.52 3.65 5.83
CA GLY A 84 -5.54 2.36 5.18
C GLY A 84 -4.32 1.48 5.43
N GLN A 85 -4.34 0.32 4.80
CA GLN A 85 -3.27 -0.67 4.86
C GLN A 85 -2.55 -0.74 3.52
N CYS A 86 -1.56 -1.62 3.37
CA CYS A 86 -0.79 -1.80 2.15
C CYS A 86 -1.61 -1.71 0.85
N ASN A 87 -2.63 -2.56 0.73
CA ASN A 87 -3.47 -2.66 -0.45
C ASN A 87 -4.25 -1.36 -0.72
N THR A 88 -5.00 -0.86 0.26
CA THR A 88 -5.86 0.32 0.09
C THR A 88 -5.09 1.63 -0.01
N LYS A 89 -3.99 1.79 0.75
CA LYS A 89 -3.05 2.90 0.55
C LYS A 89 -2.37 2.80 -0.81
N GLY A 90 -2.11 1.58 -1.31
CA GLY A 90 -1.66 1.32 -2.67
C GLY A 90 -2.65 1.80 -3.72
N ASN A 91 -3.95 1.50 -3.57
CA ASN A 91 -5.02 2.00 -4.44
C ASN A 91 -4.99 3.55 -4.51
N LEU A 92 -4.93 4.21 -3.35
CA LEU A 92 -4.87 5.67 -3.30
C LEU A 92 -3.59 6.24 -3.93
N LEU A 93 -2.43 5.64 -3.65
CA LEU A 93 -1.17 6.06 -4.24
C LEU A 93 -1.21 5.93 -5.78
N MET A 94 -1.68 4.80 -6.29
CA MET A 94 -1.82 4.60 -7.73
C MET A 94 -2.78 5.62 -8.35
N ALA A 95 -3.95 5.86 -7.75
CA ALA A 95 -4.91 6.84 -8.25
C ALA A 95 -4.30 8.26 -8.31
N LEU A 96 -3.57 8.67 -7.27
CA LEU A 96 -2.89 9.97 -7.26
C LEU A 96 -1.79 10.05 -8.32
N LEU A 97 -0.97 9.01 -8.47
CA LEU A 97 0.07 8.95 -9.51
C LEU A 97 -0.54 9.05 -10.91
N ARG A 98 -1.59 8.28 -11.20
CA ARG A 98 -2.28 8.31 -12.50
C ARG A 98 -2.94 9.65 -12.78
N GLY A 99 -3.61 10.23 -11.77
CA GLY A 99 -4.18 11.58 -11.86
C GLY A 99 -3.14 12.68 -12.10
N LEU A 100 -1.87 12.43 -11.76
CA LEU A 100 -0.74 13.32 -12.05
C LEU A 100 -0.06 13.05 -13.41
N GLY A 101 -0.55 12.06 -14.16
CA GLY A 101 0.01 11.59 -15.43
C GLY A 101 1.23 10.68 -15.28
N ILE A 102 1.46 10.12 -14.09
CA ILE A 102 2.60 9.25 -13.80
C ILE A 102 2.19 7.78 -14.01
N SER A 103 2.97 7.07 -14.83
CA SER A 103 2.75 5.64 -15.07
C SER A 103 3.07 4.81 -13.84
N CYS A 104 2.11 4.01 -13.40
CA CYS A 104 2.27 3.09 -12.29
C CYS A 104 1.52 1.77 -12.53
N ARG A 105 2.01 0.70 -11.92
CA ARG A 105 1.46 -0.65 -11.99
C ARG A 105 1.44 -1.33 -10.62
N PHE A 106 0.61 -2.35 -10.50
CA PHE A 106 0.38 -3.09 -9.26
C PHE A 106 1.27 -4.33 -9.23
N HIS A 107 1.81 -4.68 -8.06
CA HIS A 107 2.52 -5.94 -7.86
C HIS A 107 1.91 -6.65 -6.65
N GLY A 108 1.36 -7.84 -6.88
CA GLY A 108 0.62 -8.61 -5.87
C GLY A 108 1.44 -9.73 -5.26
N PHE A 109 1.24 -9.97 -3.96
CA PHE A 109 1.91 -11.03 -3.20
C PHE A 109 0.99 -11.65 -2.15
N THR A 110 1.46 -12.71 -1.51
CA THR A 110 1.06 -13.06 -0.15
C THR A 110 2.17 -12.74 0.85
N ILE A 111 1.78 -12.44 2.10
CA ILE A 111 2.70 -12.29 3.23
C ILE A 111 2.33 -13.25 4.38
N ASP A 112 3.31 -13.69 5.16
CA ASP A 112 3.05 -14.42 6.41
C ASP A 112 2.37 -13.49 7.43
N GLN A 113 1.24 -13.91 7.99
CA GLN A 113 0.48 -13.15 8.99
C GLN A 113 1.31 -12.71 10.20
N LYS A 114 2.44 -13.36 10.50
CA LYS A 114 3.37 -12.96 11.57
C LYS A 114 3.74 -11.50 11.51
N LEU A 115 3.83 -10.92 10.32
CA LEU A 115 4.08 -9.49 10.11
C LEU A 115 3.04 -8.62 10.82
N GLN A 116 1.79 -9.08 10.90
CA GLN A 116 0.69 -8.35 11.55
C GLN A 116 0.58 -8.60 13.06
N LYS A 117 1.39 -9.51 13.62
CA LYS A 117 1.38 -9.81 15.06
C LYS A 117 1.70 -8.55 15.86
N GLY A 118 0.81 -8.18 16.77
CA GLY A 118 0.96 -6.98 17.61
C GLY A 118 0.23 -5.75 17.06
N ALA A 119 0.12 -5.60 15.74
CA ALA A 119 -0.82 -4.65 15.13
C ALA A 119 -2.25 -5.19 15.28
N ILE A 120 -2.47 -6.44 14.89
CA ILE A 120 -3.66 -7.21 15.22
C ILE A 120 -3.52 -7.71 16.67
N PRO A 121 -4.50 -7.42 17.55
CA PRO A 121 -4.46 -7.91 18.93
C PRO A 121 -4.41 -9.44 19.03
N SER A 122 -3.56 -9.96 19.93
CA SER A 122 -3.31 -11.40 20.06
C SER A 122 -4.57 -12.25 20.28
N TYR A 123 -5.59 -11.70 20.96
CA TYR A 123 -6.84 -12.41 21.25
C TYR A 123 -7.75 -12.61 20.02
N ILE A 124 -7.53 -11.87 18.92
CA ILE A 124 -8.19 -12.12 17.63
C ILE A 124 -7.22 -12.56 16.52
N PHE A 125 -5.91 -12.56 16.77
CA PHE A 125 -4.90 -12.90 15.76
C PHE A 125 -5.04 -14.32 15.21
N TRP A 126 -5.52 -15.26 16.03
CA TRP A 126 -5.75 -16.66 15.61
C TRP A 126 -6.81 -16.82 14.51
N LEU A 127 -7.63 -15.79 14.26
CA LEU A 127 -8.64 -15.75 13.20
C LEU A 127 -8.08 -15.27 11.85
N ALA A 128 -6.88 -14.68 11.84
CA ALA A 128 -6.24 -14.23 10.61
C ALA A 128 -5.86 -15.43 9.73
N PRO A 129 -5.99 -15.32 8.39
CA PRO A 129 -5.49 -16.35 7.50
C PRO A 129 -3.96 -16.38 7.57
N LYS A 130 -3.38 -17.58 7.48
CA LYS A 130 -1.92 -17.79 7.56
C LYS A 130 -1.15 -16.89 6.58
N TYR A 131 -1.68 -16.76 5.37
CA TYR A 131 -1.17 -15.92 4.31
C TYR A 131 -2.21 -14.85 3.96
N ILE A 132 -1.74 -13.61 3.83
CA ILE A 132 -2.59 -12.44 3.59
C ILE A 132 -2.17 -11.81 2.27
N ILE A 133 -3.13 -11.44 1.43
CA ILE A 133 -2.89 -10.67 0.21
C ILE A 133 -2.22 -9.36 0.56
N HIS A 134 -1.17 -9.06 -0.18
CA HIS A 134 -0.34 -7.88 -0.02
C HIS A 134 0.01 -7.30 -1.39
N SER A 135 0.44 -6.04 -1.40
CA SER A 135 0.86 -5.39 -2.63
C SER A 135 1.81 -4.24 -2.36
N TRP A 136 2.58 -3.90 -3.39
CA TRP A 136 3.21 -2.59 -3.52
C TRP A 136 2.91 -1.98 -4.89
N VAL A 137 3.27 -0.70 -5.03
CA VAL A 137 3.13 0.05 -6.27
C VAL A 137 4.48 0.12 -6.96
N GLU A 138 4.54 -0.10 -8.27
CA GLU A 138 5.72 0.20 -9.06
C GLU A 138 5.47 1.46 -9.89
N VAL A 139 6.38 2.42 -9.81
CA VAL A 139 6.30 3.68 -10.57
C VAL A 139 7.38 3.72 -11.64
N TYR A 140 7.05 4.18 -12.85
CA TYR A 140 8.04 4.37 -13.91
C TYR A 140 8.69 5.74 -13.77
N HIS A 141 10.01 5.77 -13.56
CA HIS A 141 10.77 7.01 -13.41
C HIS A 141 12.19 6.81 -13.96
N GLN A 142 12.67 7.78 -14.77
CA GLN A 142 14.02 7.75 -15.35
C GLN A 142 14.37 6.44 -16.09
N GLY A 143 13.43 5.89 -16.86
CA GLY A 143 13.69 4.71 -17.70
C GLY A 143 13.62 3.37 -16.98
N ARG A 144 13.16 3.32 -15.73
CA ARG A 144 13.01 2.08 -14.95
C ARG A 144 11.79 2.09 -14.06
N TRP A 145 11.35 0.90 -13.67
CA TRP A 145 10.36 0.70 -12.62
C TRP A 145 11.04 0.78 -11.25
N ILE A 146 10.41 1.51 -10.33
CA ILE A 146 10.86 1.72 -8.95
C ILE A 146 9.78 1.20 -8.03
N ASN A 147 10.16 0.35 -7.07
CA ASN A 147 9.23 -0.25 -6.13
C ASN A 147 8.93 0.72 -4.99
N LEU A 148 7.66 0.99 -4.73
CA LEU A 148 7.18 1.83 -3.65
C LEU A 148 6.39 0.96 -2.68
N GLU A 149 7.02 0.48 -1.60
CA GLU A 149 6.35 -0.27 -0.52
C GLU A 149 6.44 0.51 0.82
N GLY A 150 7.42 1.40 0.97
CA GLY A 150 7.64 2.13 2.23
C GLY A 150 6.52 3.08 2.66
N PHE A 151 5.48 3.30 1.84
CA PHE A 151 4.36 4.20 2.14
C PHE A 151 3.38 3.65 3.20
N ILE A 152 3.50 2.38 3.59
CA ILE A 152 2.46 1.69 4.36
C ILE A 152 2.28 2.31 5.75
N LEU A 153 3.39 2.54 6.46
CA LEU A 153 3.38 3.03 7.84
C LEU A 153 3.60 4.53 7.88
N ASP A 154 2.69 5.25 8.55
CA ASP A 154 2.90 6.67 8.84
C ASP A 154 4.04 6.86 9.84
N GLN A 155 4.81 7.94 9.67
CA GLN A 155 5.99 8.21 10.50
C GLN A 155 5.72 8.15 12.02
N PRO A 156 4.61 8.71 12.56
CA PRO A 156 4.31 8.59 13.99
C PRO A 156 4.16 7.13 14.46
N TYR A 157 3.54 6.27 13.65
CA TYR A 157 3.41 4.85 13.96
C TYR A 157 4.77 4.14 13.93
N LEU A 158 5.55 4.33 12.86
CA LEU A 158 6.87 3.71 12.72
C LEU A 158 7.81 4.11 13.86
N SER A 159 7.87 5.40 14.18
CA SER A 159 8.66 5.93 15.31
C SER A 159 8.24 5.30 16.65
N ALA A 160 6.94 5.10 16.88
CA ALA A 160 6.46 4.45 18.09
C ALA A 160 6.87 2.96 18.17
N ILE A 161 6.92 2.25 17.04
CA ILE A 161 7.43 0.88 17.00
C ILE A 161 8.94 0.84 17.24
N GLN A 162 9.72 1.74 16.62
CA GLN A 162 11.15 1.88 16.88
C GLN A 162 11.45 2.15 18.37
N ALA A 163 10.71 3.08 18.99
CA ALA A 163 10.86 3.40 20.40
C ALA A 163 10.45 2.24 21.32
N LYS A 164 9.50 1.42 20.90
CA LYS A 164 9.06 0.23 21.64
C LYS A 164 10.09 -0.91 21.62
N PHE A 165 10.93 -0.97 20.59
CA PHE A 165 11.91 -2.05 20.38
C PHE A 165 13.32 -1.50 20.11
N PRO A 166 13.93 -0.74 21.04
CA PRO A 166 15.21 -0.07 20.82
C PRO A 166 16.40 -1.04 20.63
N SER A 167 16.26 -2.28 21.09
CA SER A 167 17.26 -3.35 20.95
C SER A 167 17.18 -4.09 19.60
N GLU A 168 16.04 -4.04 18.91
CA GLU A 168 15.80 -4.80 17.67
C GLU A 168 16.17 -3.94 16.44
N LYS A 169 17.47 -3.68 16.24
CA LYS A 169 17.93 -2.76 15.19
C LYS A 169 18.01 -3.38 13.80
N ASP A 170 18.42 -4.64 13.73
CA ASP A 170 18.90 -5.27 12.49
C ASP A 170 17.89 -6.22 11.85
N SER A 171 16.91 -6.74 12.57
CA SER A 171 15.87 -7.56 11.97
C SER A 171 14.63 -7.49 12.83
N PHE A 172 13.50 -7.18 12.22
CA PHE A 172 12.24 -7.05 12.94
C PHE A 172 11.09 -7.56 12.10
N CYS A 173 10.20 -8.34 12.71
CA CYS A 173 8.98 -8.85 12.09
C CYS A 173 7.81 -8.80 13.08
N GLY A 174 6.80 -8.01 12.77
CA GLY A 174 5.63 -7.75 13.60
C GLY A 174 5.16 -6.30 13.49
N TYR A 175 4.01 -6.00 14.08
CA TYR A 175 3.46 -4.63 14.11
C TYR A 175 3.37 -3.95 12.73
N GLY A 176 3.14 -4.70 11.65
CA GLY A 176 3.11 -4.14 10.30
C GLY A 176 4.51 -3.86 9.74
N VAL A 177 5.58 -4.42 10.29
CA VAL A 177 6.96 -4.24 9.81
C VAL A 177 7.58 -5.62 9.55
N ALA A 178 8.31 -5.76 8.44
CA ALA A 178 9.24 -6.86 8.20
C ALA A 178 10.47 -6.33 7.42
N THR A 179 11.55 -6.05 8.15
CA THR A 179 12.75 -5.39 7.61
C THR A 179 14.04 -5.91 8.27
N LYS A 180 15.16 -5.78 7.53
CA LYS A 180 16.53 -6.01 8.01
C LYS A 180 17.19 -4.75 8.61
N CYS A 181 16.43 -3.69 8.83
CA CYS A 181 16.90 -2.50 9.53
C CYS A 181 15.70 -1.72 10.04
N LEU A 182 15.32 -1.94 11.30
CA LEU A 182 14.20 -1.20 11.92
C LEU A 182 14.62 0.21 12.31
N SER A 183 15.90 0.43 12.64
CA SER A 183 16.41 1.73 13.08
C SER A 183 16.42 2.78 11.96
N ASN A 184 16.62 2.35 10.71
CA ASN A 184 16.65 3.22 9.54
C ASN A 184 16.12 2.49 8.28
N PRO A 185 14.83 2.12 8.24
CA PRO A 185 14.27 1.43 7.10
C PRO A 185 14.21 2.37 5.89
N LYS A 186 14.36 1.81 4.69
CA LYS A 186 14.34 2.58 3.43
C LYS A 186 12.91 2.94 3.03
N VAL A 187 12.30 3.85 3.76
CA VAL A 187 10.89 4.27 3.56
C VAL A 187 10.72 5.63 2.91
N ASP A 188 11.79 6.41 2.74
CA ASP A 188 11.74 7.73 2.12
C ASP A 188 11.90 7.66 0.60
N TRP A 189 11.14 8.50 -0.11
CA TRP A 189 11.30 8.66 -1.54
C TRP A 189 12.58 9.44 -1.86
N GLU A 190 13.54 8.75 -2.46
CA GLU A 190 14.82 9.30 -2.92
C GLU A 190 15.07 8.97 -4.41
N GLY A 191 14.01 8.69 -5.16
CA GLY A 191 14.13 8.19 -6.53
C GLY A 191 14.65 6.75 -6.60
N LYS A 192 14.47 5.95 -5.54
CA LYS A 192 14.93 4.56 -5.40
C LYS A 192 13.84 3.73 -4.75
N ASP A 193 14.02 2.41 -4.80
CA ASP A 193 13.05 1.49 -4.21
C ASP A 193 12.90 1.75 -2.70
N THR A 194 11.67 1.68 -2.20
CA THR A 194 11.33 1.81 -0.79
C THR A 194 10.68 0.54 -0.26
N TYR A 195 11.02 0.15 0.97
CA TYR A 195 10.54 -1.08 1.59
C TYR A 195 10.35 -0.96 3.10
N ILE A 196 9.36 -1.68 3.61
CA ILE A 196 9.06 -1.83 5.05
C ILE A 196 8.47 -3.20 5.41
N GLN A 197 7.96 -3.97 4.44
CA GLN A 197 7.31 -5.27 4.65
C GLN A 197 7.86 -6.39 3.77
N LYS A 198 8.81 -6.11 2.86
CA LYS A 198 9.37 -7.06 1.89
C LYS A 198 9.84 -8.39 2.48
N GLU A 199 10.43 -8.40 3.67
CA GLU A 199 10.92 -9.64 4.29
C GLU A 199 9.80 -10.57 4.79
N GLY A 200 8.53 -10.14 4.68
CA GLY A 200 7.36 -10.94 4.99
C GLY A 200 6.73 -11.66 3.79
N ILE A 201 7.21 -11.40 2.56
CA ILE A 201 6.65 -11.98 1.32
C ILE A 201 6.84 -13.50 1.29
N HIS A 202 5.79 -14.19 0.84
CA HIS A 202 5.76 -15.64 0.69
C HIS A 202 5.59 -16.05 -0.77
N ASP A 203 4.44 -15.76 -1.38
CA ASP A 203 4.18 -16.05 -2.80
C ASP A 203 4.10 -14.75 -3.60
N ASP A 204 4.72 -14.74 -4.77
CA ASP A 204 4.71 -13.61 -5.70
C ASP A 204 3.71 -13.91 -6.84
N TYR A 205 2.65 -13.10 -6.94
CA TYR A 205 1.65 -13.20 -8.02
C TYR A 205 2.08 -12.41 -9.27
N GLY A 206 3.09 -11.57 -9.16
CA GLY A 206 3.62 -10.77 -10.25
C GLY A 206 2.88 -9.46 -10.48
N ILE A 207 3.08 -8.94 -11.68
CA ILE A 207 2.69 -7.59 -12.08
C ILE A 207 1.31 -7.60 -12.75
N TYR A 208 0.47 -6.67 -12.32
CA TYR A 208 -0.85 -6.39 -12.87
C TYR A 208 -0.93 -4.93 -13.29
N ASP A 209 -1.72 -4.65 -14.32
CA ASP A 209 -1.92 -3.28 -14.78
C ASP A 209 -2.73 -2.47 -13.76
N SER A 210 -3.66 -3.09 -13.04
CA SER A 210 -4.45 -2.43 -11.98
C SER A 210 -4.75 -3.38 -10.80
N PRO A 211 -5.11 -2.84 -9.61
CA PRO A 211 -5.66 -3.66 -8.52
C PRO A 211 -6.97 -4.35 -8.91
N ASP A 212 -7.78 -3.75 -9.80
CA ASP A 212 -9.02 -4.34 -10.30
C ASP A 212 -8.74 -5.69 -10.99
N ASP A 213 -7.74 -5.72 -11.88
CA ASP A 213 -7.33 -6.95 -12.57
C ASP A 213 -6.88 -8.00 -11.56
N PHE A 214 -6.05 -7.61 -10.59
CA PHE A 214 -5.56 -8.49 -9.55
C PHE A 214 -6.69 -9.09 -8.69
N TYR A 215 -7.63 -8.27 -8.19
CA TYR A 215 -8.72 -8.78 -7.35
C TYR A 215 -9.76 -9.56 -8.14
N SER A 216 -9.91 -9.32 -9.45
CA SER A 216 -10.77 -10.13 -10.32
C SER A 216 -10.25 -11.56 -10.47
N GLU A 217 -8.93 -11.75 -10.44
CA GLU A 217 -8.27 -13.05 -10.56
C GLU A 217 -8.12 -13.75 -9.21
N VAL A 218 -7.62 -13.03 -8.20
CA VAL A 218 -7.20 -13.59 -6.91
C VAL A 218 -8.30 -13.51 -5.84
N GLY A 219 -9.24 -12.57 -5.98
CA GLY A 219 -10.23 -12.26 -4.95
C GLY A 219 -9.65 -11.46 -3.78
N THR A 220 -10.43 -11.35 -2.70
CA THR A 220 -10.02 -10.64 -1.46
C THR A 220 -9.80 -11.61 -0.30
N ASN A 221 -9.08 -11.15 0.74
CA ASN A 221 -8.68 -11.98 1.88
C ASN A 221 -9.82 -12.66 2.64
N LEU A 222 -11.02 -12.07 2.66
CA LEU A 222 -12.13 -12.52 3.50
C LEU A 222 -13.42 -12.65 2.70
N SER A 223 -14.17 -13.72 2.96
CA SER A 223 -15.48 -13.97 2.37
C SER A 223 -16.52 -14.39 3.42
N GLY A 224 -17.81 -14.26 3.07
CA GLY A 224 -18.93 -14.72 3.88
C GLY A 224 -18.98 -14.12 5.29
N ILE A 225 -19.25 -14.96 6.29
CA ILE A 225 -19.43 -14.56 7.70
C ILE A 225 -18.15 -13.93 8.27
N LYS A 226 -16.96 -14.39 7.84
CA LYS A 226 -15.68 -13.82 8.29
C LYS A 226 -15.51 -12.39 7.80
N LYS A 227 -15.88 -12.11 6.54
CA LYS A 227 -15.90 -10.74 6.00
C LYS A 227 -16.84 -9.85 6.81
N TRP A 228 -18.07 -10.31 7.05
CA TRP A 228 -19.05 -9.57 7.85
C TRP A 228 -18.55 -9.25 9.28
N LEU A 229 -17.97 -10.24 9.97
CA LEU A 229 -17.43 -10.05 11.32
C LEU A 229 -16.24 -9.09 11.34
N TYR A 230 -15.37 -9.19 10.33
CA TYR A 230 -14.25 -8.29 10.18
C TYR A 230 -14.71 -6.83 9.96
N GLU A 231 -15.61 -6.63 9.01
CA GLU A 231 -16.16 -5.32 8.64
C GLU A 231 -16.90 -4.64 9.79
N ARG A 232 -17.62 -5.40 10.63
CA ARG A 232 -18.43 -4.82 11.70
C ARG A 232 -17.72 -4.69 13.04
N LEU A 233 -16.72 -5.52 13.31
CA LEU A 233 -16.11 -5.60 14.64
C LEU A 233 -14.57 -5.62 14.60
N MET A 234 -13.97 -6.61 13.94
CA MET A 234 -12.53 -6.88 14.13
C MET A 234 -11.66 -5.71 13.66
N ARG A 235 -11.96 -5.10 12.51
CA ARG A 235 -11.16 -3.97 12.00
C ARG A 235 -11.17 -2.78 12.96
N HIS A 236 -12.28 -2.54 13.67
CA HIS A 236 -12.36 -1.46 14.66
C HIS A 236 -11.47 -1.73 15.87
N LEU A 237 -11.41 -2.97 16.34
CA LEU A 237 -10.50 -3.38 17.42
C LEU A 237 -9.03 -3.25 17.00
N ILE A 238 -8.71 -3.66 15.78
CA ILE A 238 -7.37 -3.51 15.19
C ILE A 238 -7.00 -2.03 15.09
N ASN A 239 -7.88 -1.20 14.51
CA ASN A 239 -7.65 0.24 14.36
C ASN A 239 -7.52 0.98 15.69
N TRP A 240 -8.27 0.57 16.71
CA TRP A 240 -8.09 1.08 18.07
C TRP A 240 -6.70 0.76 18.62
N ASN A 241 -6.23 -0.49 18.45
CA ASN A 241 -4.91 -0.88 18.91
C ASN A 241 -3.79 -0.18 18.13
N VAL A 242 -3.89 -0.08 16.80
CA VAL A 242 -2.96 0.69 15.95
C VAL A 242 -2.90 2.16 16.38
N SER A 243 -4.06 2.77 16.64
CA SER A 243 -4.12 4.15 17.14
C SER A 243 -3.50 4.31 18.53
N ARG A 244 -3.65 3.32 19.40
CA ARG A 244 -3.01 3.30 20.72
C ARG A 244 -1.50 3.16 20.62
N LEU A 245 -1.01 2.29 19.72
CA LEU A 245 0.43 2.11 19.47
C LEU A 245 1.07 3.42 18.99
N ARG A 246 0.42 4.12 18.07
CA ARG A 246 0.88 5.43 17.55
C ARG A 246 1.08 6.49 18.64
N LYS A 247 0.26 6.46 19.71
CA LYS A 247 0.29 7.45 20.80
C LYS A 247 1.31 7.15 21.91
N LYS A 248 2.07 6.05 21.83
CA LYS A 248 2.96 5.60 22.93
C LYS A 248 4.30 6.34 23.03
N ILE A 249 4.45 7.48 22.37
CA ILE A 249 5.57 8.39 22.63
C ILE A 249 5.14 9.28 23.81
N ILE A 250 5.44 8.82 25.03
CA ILE A 250 5.51 9.63 26.26
C ILE A 250 6.84 9.27 26.91
#